data_AF-A0A4R2L304-F1
#
_entry.id   AF-A0A4R2L304-F1
#
_cell.length_a   1.000
_cell.length_b   1.000
_cell.length_c   1.000
_cell.angle_alpha   90.00
_cell.angle_beta   90.00
_cell.angle_gamma   90.00
#
_symmetry.space_group_name_H-M   'P 1'
#
loop_
_entity.id
_entity.type
_entity.pdbx_description
1 polymer ?
#
loop_
_entity_poly.entity_id
_entity_poly.type
_entity_poly.pdbx_seq_one_letter_code
_entity_poly.pdbx_strand_id
1 'polypeptide(L)'
;MDTSPLTAAFAAAQTLAGLVKRLADDQADVLANDHLIAIQSAVIDLQGKLLAAQAVENDLLAEIASLKAKLRFNDYEPVRTPDGAFILRLKPAVAEAAGLPPHAICHVCAERGVLAYLHREDSSSADTHYHWYRCLTCGRSFADSTTPELGPV
;
A
#
# COMPACT_ATOMS: atom_id res chain seq x y z
N MET A 1 18.00 -1.65 0.69
CA MET A 1 17.46 -0.28 0.66
C MET A 1 18.52 0.60 0.02
N ASP A 2 18.23 1.17 -1.13
CA ASP A 2 19.17 2.00 -1.88
C ASP A 2 19.09 3.45 -1.35
N THR A 3 20.03 3.83 -0.48
CA THR A 3 20.10 5.15 0.17
C THR A 3 20.94 6.16 -0.62
N SER A 4 21.35 5.79 -1.83
CA SER A 4 22.11 6.60 -2.78
C SER A 4 21.54 8.01 -3.03
N PRO A 5 20.22 8.22 -3.23
CA PRO A 5 19.70 9.57 -3.51
C PRO A 5 19.74 10.51 -2.29
N LEU A 6 19.47 10.00 -1.09
CA LEU A 6 19.53 10.76 0.17
C LEU A 6 20.96 11.16 0.52
N THR A 7 21.92 10.24 0.33
CA THR A 7 23.34 10.51 0.52
C THR A 7 23.88 11.52 -0.51
N ALA A 8 23.42 11.45 -1.76
CA ALA A 8 23.77 12.41 -2.80
C ALA A 8 23.20 13.82 -2.52
N ALA A 9 21.97 13.93 -2.01
CA ALA A 9 21.36 15.21 -1.63
C ALA A 9 22.11 15.88 -0.47
N PHE A 10 22.55 15.10 0.52
CA PHE A 10 23.35 15.62 1.63
C PHE A 10 24.73 16.12 1.18
N ALA A 11 25.40 15.41 0.28
CA ALA A 11 26.67 15.84 -0.29
C ALA A 11 26.54 17.15 -1.10
N ALA A 12 25.45 17.31 -1.85
CA ALA A 12 25.15 18.55 -2.57
C ALA A 12 24.90 19.73 -1.62
N ALA A 13 24.16 19.52 -0.53
CA ALA A 13 23.93 20.54 0.49
C ALA A 13 25.23 21.01 1.17
N GLN A 14 26.14 20.10 1.48
CA GLN A 14 27.47 20.45 2.02
C GLN A 14 28.29 21.27 1.03
N THR A 15 28.22 20.92 -0.25
CA THR A 15 28.92 21.64 -1.32
C THR A 15 28.39 23.07 -1.45
N LEU A 16 27.06 23.25 -1.43
CA LEU A 16 26.42 24.57 -1.44
C LEU A 16 26.80 25.41 -0.22
N ALA A 17 26.78 24.83 0.98
CA ALA A 17 27.19 25.52 2.20
C ALA A 17 28.65 26.01 2.14
N GLY A 18 29.55 25.19 1.57
CA GLY A 18 30.95 25.58 1.32
C GLY A 18 31.10 26.73 0.33
N LEU A 19 30.28 26.77 -0.73
CA LEU A 19 30.27 27.85 -1.72
C LEU A 19 29.74 29.17 -1.17
N VAL A 20 28.64 29.12 -0.40
CA VAL A 20 28.06 30.30 0.26
C VAL A 20 29.04 30.93 1.25
N LYS A 21 29.78 30.10 2.00
CA LYS A 21 30.81 30.60 2.92
C LYS A 21 31.94 31.34 2.19
N ARG A 22 32.42 30.80 1.06
CA ARG A 22 33.46 31.46 0.25
C ARG A 22 32.99 32.77 -0.36
N LEU A 23 31.74 32.84 -0.81
CA LEU A 23 31.13 34.09 -1.29
C LEU A 23 31.06 35.16 -0.19
N ALA A 24 30.79 34.77 1.07
CA ALA A 24 30.76 35.72 2.18
C ALA A 24 32.16 36.25 2.55
N ASP A 25 33.21 35.47 2.31
CA ASP A 25 34.59 35.81 2.63
C ASP A 25 35.27 36.65 1.50
N ASP A 26 34.85 36.54 0.23
CA ASP A 26 35.46 37.23 -0.92
C ASP A 26 34.61 38.42 -1.46
N GLN A 27 35.05 39.66 -1.20
CA GLN A 27 34.40 40.92 -1.64
C GLN A 27 35.03 41.53 -2.92
N ALA A 28 35.30 40.74 -3.97
CA ALA A 28 35.74 41.28 -5.26
C ALA A 28 34.68 41.00 -6.34
N ASP A 29 34.13 42.05 -6.96
CA ASP A 29 32.97 42.00 -7.89
C ASP A 29 33.10 41.00 -9.06
N VAL A 30 34.33 40.68 -9.50
CA VAL A 30 34.56 39.70 -10.58
C VAL A 30 34.49 38.26 -10.07
N LEU A 31 34.98 37.99 -8.85
CA LEU A 31 34.84 36.67 -8.20
C LEU A 31 33.39 36.42 -7.77
N ALA A 32 32.66 37.47 -7.41
CA ALA A 32 31.25 37.38 -7.02
C ALA A 32 30.38 36.76 -8.14
N ASN A 33 30.62 37.08 -9.42
CA ASN A 33 29.85 36.52 -10.53
C ASN A 33 30.15 35.03 -10.77
N ASP A 34 31.42 34.61 -10.73
CA ASP A 34 31.79 33.19 -10.87
C ASP A 34 31.23 32.36 -9.70
N HIS A 35 31.23 32.90 -8.49
CA HIS A 35 30.64 32.26 -7.32
C HIS A 35 29.11 32.21 -7.39
N LEU A 36 28.44 33.25 -7.93
CA LEU A 36 27.01 33.22 -8.18
C LEU A 36 26.63 32.14 -9.20
N ILE A 37 27.40 31.98 -10.28
CA ILE A 37 27.20 30.90 -11.27
C ILE A 37 27.41 29.53 -10.61
N ALA A 38 28.44 29.38 -9.78
CA ALA A 38 28.70 28.15 -9.05
C ALA A 38 27.57 27.81 -8.05
N ILE A 39 27.04 28.81 -7.35
CA ILE A 39 25.89 28.65 -6.44
C ILE A 39 24.65 28.28 -7.23
N GLN A 40 24.36 28.96 -8.34
CA GLN A 40 23.20 28.62 -9.18
C GLN A 40 23.29 27.19 -9.71
N SER A 41 24.48 26.77 -10.16
CA SER A 41 24.72 25.40 -10.62
C SER A 41 24.51 24.37 -9.50
N ALA A 42 25.00 24.68 -8.28
CA ALA A 42 24.81 23.83 -7.11
C ALA A 42 23.34 23.78 -6.66
N VAL A 43 22.59 24.88 -6.77
CA VAL A 43 21.15 24.92 -6.49
C VAL A 43 20.37 24.06 -7.48
N ILE A 44 20.71 24.14 -8.78
CA ILE A 44 20.07 23.31 -9.82
C ILE A 44 20.35 21.83 -9.57
N ASP A 45 21.59 21.47 -9.23
CA ASP A 45 21.96 20.08 -8.89
C ASP A 45 21.19 19.59 -7.65
N LEU A 46 21.08 20.43 -6.62
CA LEU A 46 20.30 20.12 -5.41
C LEU A 46 18.81 19.92 -5.74
N GLN A 47 18.24 20.77 -6.60
CA GLN A 47 16.86 20.64 -7.05
C GLN A 47 16.63 19.35 -7.83
N GLY A 48 17.55 18.98 -8.73
CA GLY A 48 17.50 17.71 -9.46
C GLY A 48 17.53 16.50 -8.52
N LYS A 49 18.41 16.53 -7.53
CA LYS A 49 18.52 15.48 -6.50
C LYS A 49 17.29 15.41 -5.60
N LEU A 50 16.72 16.54 -5.22
CA LEU A 50 15.50 16.60 -4.43
C LEU A 50 14.32 15.97 -5.19
N LEU A 51 14.16 16.30 -6.47
CA LEU A 51 13.12 15.70 -7.32
C LEU A 51 13.31 14.19 -7.46
N ALA A 52 14.56 13.72 -7.65
CA ALA A 52 14.85 12.29 -7.72
C ALA A 52 14.55 11.58 -6.39
N ALA A 53 14.91 12.17 -5.25
CA ALA A 53 14.59 11.64 -3.94
C ALA A 53 13.08 11.59 -3.69
N GLN A 54 12.34 12.63 -4.11
CA GLN A 54 10.89 12.69 -3.99
C GLN A 54 10.18 11.65 -4.87
N ALA A 55 10.71 11.35 -6.06
CA ALA A 55 10.21 10.26 -6.89
C ALA A 55 10.37 8.90 -6.19
N VAL A 56 11.56 8.63 -5.64
CA VAL A 56 11.83 7.40 -4.87
C VAL A 56 10.94 7.30 -3.63
N GLU A 57 10.71 8.40 -2.91
CA GLU A 57 9.80 8.44 -1.77
C GLU A 57 8.37 8.06 -2.17
N ASN A 58 7.85 8.62 -3.26
CA ASN A 58 6.52 8.29 -3.77
C ASN A 58 6.40 6.81 -4.17
N ASP A 59 7.43 6.26 -4.82
CA ASP A 59 7.47 4.84 -5.20
C ASP A 59 7.44 3.93 -3.96
N LEU A 60 8.24 4.26 -2.94
CA LEU A 60 8.24 3.52 -1.67
C LEU A 60 6.91 3.62 -0.93
N LEU A 61 6.26 4.80 -0.94
CA LEU A 61 4.94 4.97 -0.35
C LEU A 61 3.88 4.11 -1.08
N ALA A 62 3.94 4.04 -2.41
CA ALA A 62 3.09 3.16 -3.21
C ALA A 62 3.34 1.67 -2.90
N GLU A 63 4.61 1.27 -2.74
CA GLU A 63 4.97 -0.09 -2.36
C GLU A 63 4.46 -0.44 -0.95
N ILE A 64 4.66 0.45 0.03
CA ILE A 64 4.15 0.27 1.40
C ILE A 64 2.63 0.14 1.38
N ALA A 65 1.91 0.96 0.61
CA ALA A 65 0.46 0.86 0.47
C ALA A 65 0.04 -0.50 -0.09
N SER A 66 0.74 -0.99 -1.12
CA SER A 66 0.52 -2.31 -1.72
C SER A 66 0.78 -3.45 -0.73
N LEU A 67 1.89 -3.40 0.01
CA LEU A 67 2.25 -4.41 1.00
C LEU A 67 1.26 -4.43 2.17
N LYS A 68 0.85 -3.26 2.68
CA LYS A 68 -0.19 -3.16 3.71
C LYS A 68 -1.52 -3.76 3.22
N ALA A 69 -1.88 -3.52 1.96
CA ALA A 69 -3.07 -4.11 1.35
C ALA A 69 -2.97 -5.64 1.23
N LYS A 70 -1.77 -6.21 1.06
CA LYS A 70 -1.57 -7.68 1.07
C LYS A 70 -1.62 -8.26 2.48
N LEU A 71 -1.03 -7.58 3.47
CA LEU A 71 -0.98 -8.05 4.85
C LEU A 71 -2.38 -8.23 5.46
N ARG A 72 -3.34 -7.35 5.17
CA ARG A 72 -4.72 -7.49 5.67
C ARG A 72 -5.44 -8.76 5.21
N PHE A 73 -4.96 -9.43 4.16
CA PHE A 73 -5.54 -10.71 3.70
C PHE A 73 -4.93 -11.92 4.42
N ASN A 74 -3.80 -11.76 5.13
CA ASN A 74 -3.17 -12.83 5.90
C ASN A 74 -4.01 -13.25 7.12
N ASP A 75 -4.94 -12.40 7.54
CA ASP A 75 -5.90 -12.69 8.60
C ASP A 75 -6.97 -13.70 8.16
N TYR A 76 -7.04 -13.99 6.86
CA TYR A 76 -7.99 -14.91 6.27
C TYR A 76 -7.31 -16.21 5.85
N GLU A 77 -8.10 -17.28 5.77
CA GLU A 77 -7.67 -18.59 5.29
C GLU A 77 -8.56 -19.06 4.12
N PRO A 78 -7.97 -19.72 3.11
CA PRO A 78 -8.73 -20.26 1.99
C PRO A 78 -9.54 -21.47 2.43
N VAL A 79 -10.86 -21.41 2.23
CA VAL A 79 -11.79 -22.51 2.46
C VAL A 79 -12.39 -22.91 1.12
N ARG A 80 -12.30 -24.20 0.80
CA ARG A 80 -12.90 -24.75 -0.43
C ARG A 80 -14.41 -24.88 -0.24
N THR A 81 -15.17 -24.37 -1.19
CA THR A 81 -16.62 -24.41 -1.20
C THR A 81 -17.15 -25.70 -1.85
N PRO A 82 -18.42 -26.10 -1.61
CA PRO A 82 -18.99 -27.33 -2.15
C PRO A 82 -19.03 -27.40 -3.67
N ASP A 83 -19.16 -26.25 -4.34
CA ASP A 83 -19.09 -26.10 -5.80
C ASP A 83 -17.64 -26.17 -6.35
N GLY A 84 -16.66 -26.39 -5.47
CA GLY A 84 -15.25 -26.53 -5.83
C GLY A 84 -14.48 -25.21 -5.95
N ALA A 85 -15.12 -24.06 -5.71
CA ALA A 85 -14.45 -22.77 -5.64
C ALA A 85 -13.74 -22.56 -4.27
N PHE A 86 -13.22 -21.35 -4.05
CA PHE A 86 -12.63 -20.94 -2.78
C PHE A 86 -13.25 -19.66 -2.28
N ILE A 87 -13.31 -19.51 -0.95
CA ILE A 87 -13.57 -18.25 -0.27
C ILE A 87 -12.45 -18.01 0.74
N LEU A 88 -12.28 -16.76 1.18
CA LEU A 88 -11.33 -16.43 2.23
C LEU A 88 -12.11 -16.16 3.52
N ARG A 89 -12.00 -17.05 4.51
CA ARG A 89 -12.70 -16.92 5.79
C ARG A 89 -11.79 -16.27 6.82
N LEU A 90 -12.32 -15.35 7.64
CA LEU A 90 -11.54 -14.75 8.71
C LEU A 90 -11.12 -15.85 9.71
N LYS A 91 -9.84 -15.90 10.06
CA LYS A 91 -9.33 -16.87 11.04
C LYS A 91 -10.00 -16.66 12.40
N PRO A 92 -10.47 -17.72 13.09
CA PRO A 92 -11.15 -17.58 14.38
C PRO A 92 -10.36 -16.79 15.43
N ALA A 93 -9.05 -17.04 15.54
CA ALA A 93 -8.19 -16.33 16.48
C ALA A 93 -8.15 -14.80 16.24
N VAL A 94 -8.26 -14.36 14.99
CA VAL A 94 -8.31 -12.93 14.64
C VAL A 94 -9.69 -12.35 14.96
N ALA A 95 -10.75 -13.08 14.60
CA ALA A 95 -12.13 -12.69 14.91
C ALA A 95 -12.34 -12.47 16.42
N GLU A 96 -11.88 -13.43 17.24
CA GLU A 96 -11.96 -13.37 18.69
C GLU A 96 -11.12 -12.22 19.28
N ALA A 97 -9.86 -12.08 18.85
CA ALA A 97 -8.96 -11.05 19.36
C ALA A 97 -9.44 -9.62 19.02
N ALA A 98 -10.06 -9.44 17.85
CA ALA A 98 -10.56 -8.15 17.39
C ALA A 98 -12.03 -7.88 17.76
N GLY A 99 -12.74 -8.85 18.35
CA GLY A 99 -14.17 -8.75 18.61
C GLY A 99 -15.01 -8.60 17.33
N LEU A 100 -14.52 -9.15 16.21
CA LEU A 100 -15.19 -9.09 14.92
C LEU A 100 -16.11 -10.29 14.72
N PRO A 101 -17.29 -10.13 14.11
CA PRO A 101 -18.13 -11.26 13.75
C PRO A 101 -17.42 -12.14 12.71
N PRO A 102 -17.61 -13.48 12.74
CA PRO A 102 -17.15 -14.36 11.69
C PRO A 102 -17.70 -13.91 10.32
N HIS A 103 -16.81 -13.75 9.35
CA HIS A 103 -17.17 -13.35 7.99
C HIS A 103 -16.21 -13.97 6.97
N ALA A 104 -16.63 -13.93 5.70
CA ALA A 104 -15.82 -14.36 4.57
C ALA A 104 -15.77 -13.26 3.51
N ILE A 105 -14.68 -13.26 2.74
CA ILE A 105 -14.46 -12.33 1.63
C ILE A 105 -14.21 -13.10 0.33
N CYS A 106 -14.44 -12.43 -0.79
CA CYS A 106 -14.24 -13.00 -2.12
C CYS A 106 -12.75 -13.15 -2.44
N HIS A 107 -12.29 -14.38 -2.72
CA HIS A 107 -10.89 -14.65 -3.10
C HIS A 107 -10.49 -13.89 -4.39
N VAL A 108 -11.39 -13.82 -5.38
CA VAL A 108 -11.13 -13.12 -6.65
C VAL A 108 -10.91 -11.61 -6.45
N CYS A 109 -11.68 -10.99 -5.54
CA CYS A 109 -11.48 -9.59 -5.21
C CYS A 109 -10.19 -9.39 -4.39
N ALA A 110 -9.89 -10.31 -3.47
CA ALA A 110 -8.67 -10.26 -2.67
C ALA A 110 -7.40 -10.37 -3.53
N GLU A 111 -7.38 -11.23 -4.56
CA GLU A 111 -6.30 -11.30 -5.56
C GLU A 111 -6.07 -9.98 -6.30
N ARG A 112 -7.14 -9.19 -6.47
CA ARG A 112 -7.08 -7.83 -7.04
C ARG A 112 -6.75 -6.75 -6.01
N GLY A 113 -6.45 -7.15 -4.77
CA GLY A 113 -6.18 -6.23 -3.67
C GLY A 113 -7.44 -5.54 -3.12
N VAL A 114 -8.65 -6.00 -3.45
CA VAL A 114 -9.92 -5.42 -3.03
C VAL A 114 -10.57 -6.26 -1.94
N LEU A 115 -10.86 -5.65 -0.79
CA LEU A 115 -11.58 -6.30 0.29
C LEU A 115 -13.07 -6.26 0.00
N ALA A 116 -13.66 -7.42 -0.27
CA ALA A 116 -15.06 -7.54 -0.66
C ALA A 116 -15.75 -8.63 0.14
N TYR A 117 -16.60 -8.22 1.09
CA TYR A 117 -17.39 -9.13 1.92
C TYR A 117 -18.38 -9.93 1.08
N LEU A 118 -18.57 -11.17 1.48
CA LEU A 118 -19.57 -12.06 0.91
C LEU A 118 -20.89 -11.87 1.66
N HIS A 119 -21.95 -11.58 0.91
CA HIS A 119 -23.29 -11.38 1.45
C HIS A 119 -24.12 -12.63 1.21
N ARG A 120 -24.84 -13.09 2.22
CA ARG A 120 -25.80 -14.17 2.06
C ARG A 120 -26.86 -13.76 1.04
N GLU A 121 -27.11 -14.60 0.04
CA GLU A 121 -28.29 -14.50 -0.80
C GLU A 121 -29.40 -15.28 -0.09
N ASP A 122 -30.50 -14.59 0.24
CA ASP A 122 -31.68 -15.20 0.83
C ASP A 122 -32.40 -16.04 -0.24
N SER A 123 -31.90 -17.25 -0.50
CA SER A 123 -32.63 -18.23 -1.29
C SER A 123 -33.71 -18.85 -0.40
N SER A 124 -34.96 -18.47 -0.63
CA SER A 124 -36.17 -18.91 0.09
C SER A 124 -36.54 -20.39 -0.09
N SER A 125 -35.63 -21.24 -0.57
CA SER A 125 -35.88 -22.68 -0.69
C SER A 125 -35.58 -23.36 0.64
N ALA A 126 -36.64 -23.73 1.37
CA ALA A 126 -36.63 -24.43 2.65
C ALA A 126 -35.94 -25.83 2.64
N ASP A 127 -35.28 -26.23 1.56
CA ASP A 127 -34.84 -27.60 1.29
C ASP A 127 -33.36 -27.74 0.88
N THR A 128 -32.57 -26.67 0.91
CA THR A 128 -31.16 -26.73 0.50
C THR A 128 -30.21 -26.71 1.70
N HIS A 129 -29.42 -27.77 1.87
CA HIS A 129 -28.30 -27.90 2.82
C HIS A 129 -27.13 -26.90 2.58
N TYR A 130 -27.33 -25.91 1.71
CA TYR A 130 -26.30 -24.98 1.27
C TYR A 130 -26.82 -23.56 1.36
N HIS A 131 -25.96 -22.64 1.81
CA HIS A 131 -26.21 -21.21 1.73
C HIS A 131 -25.42 -20.64 0.55
N TRP A 132 -26.05 -19.75 -0.21
CA TRP A 132 -25.40 -19.03 -1.29
C TRP A 132 -24.91 -17.68 -0.79
N TYR A 133 -23.69 -17.33 -1.18
CA TYR A 133 -23.06 -16.08 -0.84
C TYR A 133 -22.62 -15.35 -2.09
N ARG A 134 -22.98 -14.09 -2.23
CA ARG A 134 -22.63 -13.25 -3.36
C ARG A 134 -21.65 -12.15 -2.98
N CYS A 135 -20.65 -11.96 -3.82
CA CYS A 135 -19.79 -10.80 -3.78
C CYS A 135 -20.45 -9.63 -4.53
N LEU A 136 -20.79 -8.56 -3.83
CA LEU A 136 -21.40 -7.37 -4.46
C LEU A 136 -20.41 -6.59 -5.36
N THR A 137 -19.10 -6.78 -5.16
CA THR A 137 -18.07 -6.11 -5.97
C THR A 137 -17.88 -6.73 -7.34
N CYS A 138 -17.86 -8.07 -7.45
CA CYS A 138 -17.60 -8.76 -8.72
C CYS A 138 -18.78 -9.59 -9.24
N GLY A 139 -19.87 -9.70 -8.49
CA GLY A 139 -21.08 -10.41 -8.88
C GLY A 139 -21.01 -11.93 -8.79
N ARG A 140 -19.86 -12.52 -8.39
CA ARG A 140 -19.72 -13.97 -8.23
C ARG A 140 -20.49 -14.47 -7.01
N SER A 141 -21.11 -15.64 -7.17
CA SER A 141 -21.75 -16.38 -6.08
C SER A 141 -20.95 -17.63 -5.74
N PHE A 142 -21.01 -18.03 -4.47
CA PHE A 142 -20.29 -19.15 -3.88
C PHE A 142 -21.26 -19.93 -3.01
N ALA A 143 -21.23 -21.26 -3.11
CA ALA A 143 -21.93 -22.10 -2.14
C ALA A 143 -21.11 -22.22 -0.85
N ASP A 144 -21.73 -22.29 0.31
CA ASP A 144 -21.07 -22.69 1.56
C ASP A 144 -21.95 -23.71 2.29
N SER A 145 -21.34 -24.83 2.68
CA SER A 145 -21.96 -25.89 3.48
C SER A 145 -21.51 -25.87 4.94
N THR A 146 -20.63 -24.95 5.30
CA THR A 146 -19.90 -24.94 6.57
C THR A 146 -20.17 -23.67 7.35
N THR A 147 -21.39 -23.53 7.87
CA THR A 147 -21.65 -22.50 8.87
C THR A 147 -22.35 -23.07 10.10
N PRO A 148 -21.76 -22.94 11.30
CA PRO A 148 -22.45 -22.17 12.32
C PRO A 148 -22.57 -20.74 11.78
N GLU A 149 -23.78 -20.21 11.79
CA GLU A 149 -24.20 -18.93 11.19
C GLU A 149 -23.06 -17.91 11.03
N LEU A 150 -22.68 -17.60 9.78
CA LEU A 150 -22.02 -16.32 9.50
C LEU A 150 -23.02 -15.25 9.95
N GLY A 151 -22.75 -14.65 11.10
CA GLY A 151 -23.68 -13.72 11.75
C GLY A 151 -24.10 -12.60 10.81
N PRO A 152 -25.28 -12.00 11.02
CA PRO A 152 -25.70 -10.84 10.25
C PRO A 152 -24.62 -9.75 10.37
N VAL A 153 -24.24 -9.18 9.21
CA VAL A 153 -23.37 -7.99 9.14
C VAL A 153 -24.11 -6.79 9.69
#